data_AF-A0A7Y0EDB6-F1
#
_entry.id   AF-A0A7Y0EDB6-F1
#
_cell.length_a   1.000
_cell.length_b   1.000
_cell.length_c   1.000
_cell.angle_alpha   90.00
_cell.angle_beta   90.00
_cell.angle_gamma   90.00
#
_symmetry.space_group_name_H-M   'P 1'
#
loop_
_entity.id
_entity.type
_entity.pdbx_description
1 polymer ?
#
loop_
_entity_poly.entity_id
_entity_poly.type
_entity_poly.pdbx_seq_one_letter_code
_entity_poly.pdbx_strand_id
1 'polypeptide(L)'
;MLFAITVYLVRKLPIHFGVHTIVIIIFYIIINILINKIPIDKSISSILSGTIVLLICEWINLFILNDYLKINIQIMINHPLMKSLYMMPSLVLFICFIYLLYIFVYKNKEEDCKNVFN
;
A
#
# COMPACT_ATOMS: atom_id res chain seq x y z
N MET A 1 6.56 3.77 14.75
CA MET A 1 6.81 2.60 15.63
C MET A 1 5.52 1.89 16.06
N LEU A 2 4.52 2.58 16.63
CA LEU A 2 3.23 1.97 17.04
C LEU A 2 2.55 1.14 15.94
N PHE A 3 2.41 1.70 14.73
CA PHE A 3 1.81 0.99 13.60
C PHE A 3 2.54 -0.32 13.25
N ALA A 4 3.88 -0.33 13.28
CA ALA A 4 4.67 -1.52 12.96
C ALA A 4 4.44 -2.65 13.97
N ILE A 5 4.27 -2.31 15.26
CA ILE A 5 3.97 -3.28 16.33
C ILE A 5 2.58 -3.88 16.11
N THR A 6 1.58 -3.05 15.79
CA THR A 6 0.22 -3.51 15.49
C THR A 6 0.19 -4.43 14.27
N VAL A 7 0.88 -4.07 13.19
CA VAL A 7 0.96 -4.90 11.98
C VAL A 7 1.61 -6.25 12.26
N TYR A 8 2.68 -6.28 13.08
CA TYR A 8 3.34 -7.51 13.45
C TYR A 8 2.44 -8.44 14.28
N LEU A 9 1.68 -7.89 15.24
CA LEU A 9 0.72 -8.65 16.04
C LEU A 9 -0.41 -9.21 15.18
N VAL A 10 -0.96 -8.41 14.27
CA VAL A 10 -2.04 -8.86 13.37
C VAL A 10 -1.53 -9.97 12.46
N ARG A 11 -0.35 -9.85 11.87
CA ARG A 11 0.24 -10.89 10.99
C ARG A 11 0.57 -12.20 11.69
N LYS A 12 0.77 -12.20 13.02
CA LYS A 12 0.99 -13.41 13.83
C LYS A 12 -0.29 -14.21 14.04
N LEU A 13 -1.46 -13.62 13.81
CA LEU A 13 -2.72 -14.34 13.88
C LEU A 13 -2.83 -15.28 12.66
N PRO A 14 -3.21 -16.56 12.83
CA PRO A 14 -3.40 -17.50 11.73
C PRO A 14 -4.73 -17.26 11.00
N ILE A 15 -4.95 -16.04 10.50
CA ILE A 15 -6.13 -15.69 9.69
C ILE A 15 -5.79 -15.79 8.20
N HIS A 16 -6.81 -16.07 7.38
CA HIS A 16 -6.74 -16.07 5.93
C HIS A 16 -6.14 -14.75 5.39
N PHE A 17 -5.37 -14.89 4.31
CA PHE A 17 -4.74 -13.77 3.62
C PHE A 17 -5.81 -12.80 3.10
N GLY A 18 -5.66 -11.50 3.39
CA GLY A 18 -6.65 -10.45 3.08
C GLY A 18 -7.42 -9.94 4.30
N VAL A 19 -7.83 -10.82 5.22
CA VAL A 19 -8.50 -10.38 6.47
C VAL A 19 -7.54 -9.57 7.34
N HIS A 20 -6.28 -10.00 7.41
CA HIS A 20 -5.21 -9.24 8.04
C HIS A 20 -5.11 -7.81 7.51
N THR A 21 -5.24 -7.63 6.19
CA THR A 21 -5.17 -6.32 5.54
C THR A 21 -6.33 -5.42 6.00
N ILE A 22 -7.55 -5.97 6.06
CA ILE A 22 -8.73 -5.24 6.53
C ILE A 22 -8.56 -4.82 8.00
N VAL A 23 -8.10 -5.76 8.85
CA VAL A 23 -7.85 -5.48 10.28
C VAL A 23 -6.78 -4.41 10.44
N ILE A 24 -5.69 -4.48 9.67
CA ILE A 24 -4.62 -3.47 9.67
C ILE A 24 -5.15 -2.10 9.25
N ILE A 25 -6.02 -2.02 8.24
CA ILE A 25 -6.63 -0.76 7.78
C ILE A 25 -7.46 -0.11 8.90
N ILE A 26 -8.26 -0.89 9.62
CA ILE A 26 -9.06 -0.40 10.76
C ILE A 26 -8.15 0.19 11.83
N PHE A 27 -7.11 -0.54 12.23
CA PHE A 27 -6.13 -0.02 13.20
C PHE A 27 -5.39 1.21 12.68
N TYR A 28 -5.09 1.27 11.38
CA TYR A 28 -4.43 2.41 10.77
C TYR A 28 -5.29 3.68 10.79
N ILE A 29 -6.59 3.55 10.58
CA ILE A 29 -7.55 4.66 10.71
C ILE A 29 -7.58 5.16 12.16
N ILE A 30 -7.69 4.25 13.13
CA ILE A 30 -7.72 4.60 14.56
C ILE A 30 -6.44 5.34 14.99
N ILE A 31 -5.27 4.85 14.57
CA ILE A 31 -3.98 5.48 14.89
C ILE A 31 -3.88 6.87 14.25
N ASN A 32 -4.34 7.04 13.01
CA ASN A 32 -4.33 8.35 12.33
C ASN A 32 -5.24 9.38 13.00
N ILE A 33 -6.41 8.97 13.48
CA ILE A 33 -7.32 9.86 14.20
C ILE A 33 -6.69 10.27 15.54
N LEU A 34 -6.13 9.31 16.28
CA LEU A 34 -5.62 9.54 17.64
C LEU A 34 -4.34 10.39 17.65
N ILE A 35 -3.40 10.11 16.74
CA ILE A 35 -2.08 10.78 16.71
C ILE A 35 -2.12 12.01 15.82
N ASN A 36 -2.70 11.88 14.62
CA ASN A 36 -2.60 12.88 13.56
C ASN A 36 -3.75 13.90 13.61
N LYS A 37 -4.77 13.67 14.46
CA LYS A 37 -5.98 14.51 14.60
C LYS A 37 -6.65 14.87 13.26
N ILE A 38 -6.50 14.00 12.26
CA ILE A 38 -7.15 14.19 10.96
C ILE A 38 -8.64 13.82 11.14
N PRO A 39 -9.58 14.63 10.61
CA PRO A 39 -11.00 14.28 10.64
C PRO A 39 -11.24 12.92 9.98
N ILE A 40 -12.14 12.14 10.59
CA ILE A 40 -12.36 10.72 10.25
C ILE A 40 -12.65 10.52 8.75
N ASP A 41 -13.42 11.43 8.16
CA ASP A 41 -13.81 11.43 6.75
C ASP A 41 -12.59 11.48 5.83
N LYS A 42 -11.65 12.39 6.11
CA LYS A 42 -10.41 12.53 5.33
C LYS A 42 -9.47 11.36 5.57
N SER A 43 -9.37 10.87 6.80
CA SER A 43 -8.52 9.73 7.13
C SER A 43 -8.97 8.47 6.40
N ILE A 44 -10.27 8.19 6.38
CA ILE A 44 -10.82 7.02 5.68
C ILE A 44 -10.55 7.13 4.18
N SER A 45 -10.89 8.26 3.55
CA SER A 45 -10.71 8.45 2.11
C SER A 45 -9.23 8.31 1.69
N SER A 46 -8.31 8.88 2.46
CA SER A 46 -6.87 8.78 2.18
C SER A 46 -6.34 7.36 2.32
N ILE A 47 -6.77 6.62 3.34
CA ILE A 47 -6.29 5.26 3.59
C ILE A 47 -6.87 4.29 2.56
N LEU A 48 -8.15 4.46 2.21
CA LEU A 48 -8.84 3.62 1.24
C LEU A 48 -8.22 3.78 -0.16
N SER A 49 -7.98 5.02 -0.59
CA SER A 49 -7.33 5.30 -1.88
C SER A 49 -5.92 4.71 -1.95
N GLY A 50 -5.10 4.88 -0.92
CA GLY A 50 -3.78 4.25 -0.86
C GLY A 50 -3.84 2.72 -0.89
N THR A 51 -4.82 2.13 -0.21
CA THR A 51 -5.04 0.66 -0.21
C THR A 51 -5.42 0.15 -1.59
N ILE A 52 -6.30 0.85 -2.31
CA ILE A 52 -6.73 0.47 -3.67
C ILE A 52 -5.52 0.45 -4.61
N VAL A 53 -4.68 1.49 -4.58
CA VAL A 53 -3.46 1.54 -5.39
C VAL A 53 -2.52 0.37 -5.05
N LEU A 54 -2.36 0.07 -3.76
CA LEU A 54 -1.50 -1.03 -3.31
C LEU A 54 -2.03 -2.40 -3.77
N LEU A 55 -3.36 -2.61 -3.74
CA LEU A 55 -4.00 -3.80 -4.30
C LEU A 55 -3.76 -3.91 -5.80
N ILE A 56 -3.91 -2.83 -6.56
CA ILE A 56 -3.65 -2.83 -8.00
C ILE A 56 -2.18 -3.20 -8.28
N CYS A 57 -1.23 -2.66 -7.51
CA CYS A 57 0.18 -3.01 -7.62
C CYS A 57 0.43 -4.49 -7.30
N GLU A 58 -0.21 -5.05 -6.27
CA GLU A 58 -0.13 -6.49 -5.97
C GLU A 58 -0.68 -7.34 -7.10
N TRP A 59 -1.82 -6.96 -7.67
CA TRP A 59 -2.43 -7.64 -8.82
C TRP A 59 -1.52 -7.64 -10.04
N ILE A 60 -0.97 -6.47 -10.40
CA ILE A 60 -0.02 -6.35 -11.52
C ILE A 60 1.21 -7.21 -11.27
N ASN A 61 1.74 -7.20 -10.04
CA ASN A 61 2.92 -8.00 -9.69
C ASN A 61 2.63 -9.51 -9.78
N LEU A 62 1.47 -9.97 -9.29
CA LEU A 62 1.05 -11.36 -9.45
C LEU A 62 0.85 -11.75 -10.92
N PHE A 63 0.30 -10.84 -11.73
CA PHE A 63 0.12 -11.05 -13.16
C PHE A 63 1.47 -11.22 -13.87
N ILE A 64 2.43 -10.34 -13.62
CA ILE A 64 3.80 -10.44 -14.16
C ILE A 64 4.48 -11.74 -13.69
N LEU A 65 4.31 -12.12 -12.43
CA LEU A 65 4.93 -13.32 -11.88
C LEU A 65 4.37 -14.61 -12.51
N ASN A 66 3.07 -14.63 -12.77
CA ASN A 66 2.39 -15.77 -13.38
C ASN A 66 2.68 -15.87 -14.89
N ASP A 67 2.59 -14.75 -15.60
CA ASP A 67 2.68 -14.72 -17.07
C ASP A 67 4.13 -14.75 -17.56
N TYR A 68 5.02 -13.98 -16.92
CA TYR A 68 6.40 -13.81 -17.37
C TYR A 68 7.37 -14.83 -16.74
N LEU A 69 7.19 -15.12 -15.44
CA LEU A 69 8.08 -16.01 -14.69
C LEU A 69 7.55 -17.45 -14.59
N LYS A 70 6.31 -17.73 -15.02
CA LYS A 70 5.65 -19.05 -14.96
C LYS A 70 5.78 -19.73 -13.59
N ILE A 71 5.84 -18.95 -12.52
CA ILE A 71 5.94 -19.49 -11.18
C ILE A 71 4.58 -20.04 -10.80
N ASN A 72 4.53 -21.33 -10.47
CA ASN A 72 3.30 -21.96 -10.04
C ASN A 72 2.82 -21.32 -8.73
N ILE A 73 1.76 -20.51 -8.83
CA ILE A 73 1.13 -19.78 -7.73
C ILE A 73 0.80 -20.73 -6.56
N GLN A 74 0.51 -21.99 -6.86
CA GLN A 74 0.18 -23.03 -5.87
C GLN A 74 1.38 -23.41 -4.99
N ILE A 75 2.60 -23.39 -5.53
CA ILE A 75 3.84 -23.61 -4.78
C ILE A 75 4.17 -22.38 -3.93
N MET A 76 3.90 -21.17 -4.44
CA MET A 76 4.08 -19.92 -3.72
C MET A 76 3.14 -19.82 -2.51
N ILE A 77 1.89 -20.27 -2.63
CA ILE A 77 0.92 -20.28 -1.52
C ILE A 77 1.35 -21.25 -0.41
N ASN A 78 1.96 -22.38 -0.76
CA ASN A 78 2.41 -23.38 0.21
C ASN A 78 3.65 -22.93 1.01
N HIS A 79 4.46 -22.01 0.48
CA HIS A 79 5.63 -21.46 1.18
C HIS A 79 5.45 -19.97 1.52
N PRO A 80 5.07 -19.62 2.76
CA PRO A 80 4.78 -18.23 3.16
C PRO A 80 5.98 -17.29 3.02
N LEU A 81 7.22 -17.81 3.17
CA LEU A 81 8.44 -17.05 2.95
C LEU A 81 8.64 -16.65 1.49
N MET A 82 8.43 -17.60 0.56
CA MET A 82 8.51 -17.31 -0.86
C MET A 82 7.45 -16.31 -1.29
N LYS A 83 6.21 -16.45 -0.79
CA LYS A 83 5.15 -15.48 -1.03
C LYS A 83 5.54 -14.05 -0.63
N SER A 84 6.17 -13.88 0.54
CA SER A 84 6.60 -12.56 1.00
C SER A 84 7.71 -11.97 0.12
N LEU A 85 8.68 -12.78 -0.30
CA LEU A 85 9.76 -12.36 -1.19
C LEU A 85 9.23 -11.91 -2.56
N TYR A 86 8.30 -12.67 -3.14
CA TYR A 86 7.69 -12.32 -4.43
C TYR A 86 6.72 -11.13 -4.35
N MET A 87 6.19 -10.80 -3.16
CA MET A 87 5.40 -9.59 -2.95
C MET A 87 6.25 -8.34 -2.66
N MET A 88 7.53 -8.46 -2.28
CA MET A 88 8.40 -7.27 -2.13
C MET A 88 8.48 -6.37 -3.37
N PRO A 89 8.57 -6.88 -4.61
CA PRO A 89 8.59 -6.01 -5.79
C PRO A 89 7.32 -5.15 -5.96
N SER A 90 6.15 -5.59 -5.47
CA SER A 90 4.94 -4.75 -5.54
C SER A 90 5.05 -3.49 -4.66
N LEU A 91 5.75 -3.58 -3.52
CA LEU A 91 6.02 -2.42 -2.66
C LEU A 91 6.96 -1.43 -3.35
N VAL A 92 7.94 -1.91 -4.12
CA VAL A 92 8.85 -1.06 -4.91
C VAL A 92 8.07 -0.31 -5.99
N LEU A 93 7.14 -0.99 -6.68
CA LEU A 93 6.24 -0.35 -7.66
C LEU A 93 5.34 0.69 -7.00
N PHE A 94 4.81 0.40 -5.81
CA PHE A 94 4.00 1.35 -5.06
C PHE A 94 4.79 2.61 -4.68
N ILE A 95 6.04 2.46 -4.20
CA ILE A 95 6.93 3.59 -3.90
C ILE A 95 7.23 4.40 -5.15
N CYS A 96 7.51 3.75 -6.28
CA CYS A 96 7.71 4.43 -7.56
C CYS A 96 6.47 5.23 -7.97
N PHE A 97 5.28 4.66 -7.82
CA PHE A 97 4.02 5.34 -8.16
C PHE A 97 3.79 6.57 -7.28
N ILE A 98 4.00 6.45 -5.97
CA ILE A 98 3.90 7.58 -5.04
C ILE A 98 4.93 8.66 -5.37
N TYR A 99 6.17 8.28 -5.72
CA TYR A 99 7.22 9.23 -6.12
C TYR A 99 6.84 9.98 -7.41
N LEU A 100 6.24 9.28 -8.37
CA LEU A 100 5.79 9.85 -9.63
C LEU A 100 4.62 10.84 -9.40
N LEU A 101 3.67 10.49 -8.53
CA LEU A 101 2.62 11.40 -8.09
C LEU A 101 3.18 12.64 -7.38
N TYR A 102 4.18 12.46 -6.51
CA TYR A 102 4.81 13.56 -5.80
C TYR A 102 5.48 14.55 -6.77
N ILE A 103 6.24 14.05 -7.76
CA ILE A 103 6.85 14.89 -8.80
C ILE A 103 5.76 15.61 -9.59
N PHE A 104 4.70 14.91 -10.00
CA PHE A 104 3.63 15.51 -10.80
C PHE A 104 2.90 16.64 -10.05
N VAL A 105 2.57 16.42 -8.77
CA VAL A 105 1.92 17.43 -7.93
C VAL A 105 2.86 18.60 -7.64
N TYR A 106 4.14 18.34 -7.39
CA TYR A 106 5.13 19.39 -7.15
C TYR A 106 5.35 20.26 -8.41
N LYS A 107 5.42 19.62 -9.58
CA LYS A 107 5.54 20.29 -10.87
C LYS A 107 4.34 21.20 -11.17
N ASN A 108 3.11 20.74 -10.88
CA ASN A 108 1.92 21.58 -11.06
C ASN A 108 1.87 22.79 -10.11
N LYS A 109 2.40 22.67 -8.87
CA LYS A 109 2.52 23.83 -7.96
C LYS A 109 3.49 24.89 -8.47
N GLU A 110 4.56 24.47 -9.16
CA GLU A 110 5.53 25.39 -9.76
C GLU A 110 4.94 26.15 -10.96
N GLU A 111 4.06 25.50 -11.72
CA GLU A 111 3.31 26.11 -12.83
C GLU A 111 2.23 27.10 -12.33
N ASP A 112 1.54 26.79 -11.24
CA ASP A 112 0.56 27.70 -10.61
C ASP A 112 1.24 28.98 -10.07
N CYS A 113 2.39 28.86 -9.40
CA CYS A 113 3.17 30.03 -8.97
C CYS A 113 3.68 30.88 -10.15
N LYS A 114 4.03 30.29 -11.30
CA LYS A 114 4.45 31.06 -12.49
C LYS A 114 3.31 31.83 -13.14
N ASN A 115 2.08 31.30 -13.09
CA ASN A 115 0.90 31.97 -13.67
C ASN A 115 0.36 33.12 -12.81
N VAL A 116 0.71 33.20 -11.52
CA VAL A 116 0.33 34.34 -10.65
C VAL A 116 1.25 35.56 -10.84
N PHE A 117 2.45 35.36 -11.40
CA PHE A 117 3.45 36.42 -11.61
C PHE A 117 3.59 36.87 -13.08
N ASN A 118 2.68 36.47 -13.97
CA ASN A 118 2.64 36.87 -15.39
C ASN A 118 1.27 37.44 -15.75
#